data_AF-A0A202B1Z8-F1
#
_entry.id   AF-A0A202B1Z8-F1
#
_cell.length_a   1.000
_cell.length_b   1.000
_cell.length_c   1.000
_cell.angle_alpha   90.00
_cell.angle_beta   90.00
_cell.angle_gamma   90.00
#
_symmetry.space_group_name_H-M   'P 1'
#
loop_
_entity.id
_entity.type
_entity.pdbx_description
1 polymer ?
#
loop_
_entity_poly.entity_id
_entity_poly.type
_entity_poly.pdbx_seq_one_letter_code
_entity_poly.pdbx_strand_id
1 'polypeptide(L)'
;IDAIAAQVPGGMANIQDIYPLAPLQEGILFHHLLGGEGDAYLLYDLLAFDSSERLNGFLASLQQAVDRHDILRTGVLWQDLPEPVQVVWRRAPVQVETVALDPADGPLAQQLEARYHPRRHRIDVRQAPLLRG
;
A
#
# COMPACT_ATOMS: atom_id res chain seq x y z
N ILE A 1 -6.79 -3.98 21.85
CA ILE A 1 -7.56 -4.56 20.73
C ILE A 1 -8.57 -3.55 20.17
N ASP A 2 -9.39 -2.90 21.00
CA ASP A 2 -10.36 -1.89 20.54
C ASP A 2 -9.71 -0.71 19.78
N ALA A 3 -8.55 -0.24 20.25
CA ALA A 3 -7.76 0.79 19.57
C ALA A 3 -7.27 0.36 18.17
N ILE A 4 -6.98 -0.93 17.97
CA ILE A 4 -6.61 -1.50 16.66
C ILE A 4 -7.84 -1.58 15.77
N ALA A 5 -8.96 -2.09 16.30
CA ALA A 5 -10.22 -2.18 15.57
C ALA A 5 -10.71 -0.81 15.07
N ALA A 6 -10.53 0.25 15.85
CA ALA A 6 -10.89 1.61 15.44
C ALA A 6 -10.12 2.13 14.21
N GLN A 7 -8.92 1.59 13.94
CA GLN A 7 -8.05 2.00 12.85
C GLN A 7 -8.22 1.14 11.59
N VAL A 8 -8.92 0.01 11.67
CA VAL A 8 -9.11 -0.92 10.55
C VAL A 8 -10.50 -0.71 9.91
N PRO A 9 -10.60 -0.52 8.58
CA PRO A 9 -11.90 -0.45 7.90
C PRO A 9 -12.74 -1.70 8.17
N GLY A 10 -13.98 -1.51 8.62
CA GLY A 10 -14.86 -2.61 9.03
C GLY A 10 -14.59 -3.16 10.44
N GLY A 11 -13.65 -2.57 11.18
CA GLY A 11 -13.36 -2.86 12.57
C GLY A 11 -12.88 -4.29 12.80
N MET A 12 -13.24 -4.83 13.97
CA MET A 12 -12.90 -6.19 14.39
C MET A 12 -13.25 -7.25 13.33
N ALA A 13 -14.38 -7.10 12.65
CA ALA A 13 -14.82 -8.05 11.63
C ALA A 13 -13.81 -8.19 10.48
N ASN A 14 -13.04 -7.15 10.19
CA ASN A 14 -12.02 -7.17 9.14
C ASN A 14 -10.62 -7.53 9.64
N ILE A 15 -10.39 -7.75 10.94
CA ILE A 15 -9.07 -8.12 11.48
C ILE A 15 -8.92 -9.64 11.53
N GLN A 16 -8.12 -10.21 10.63
CA GLN A 16 -7.82 -11.64 10.67
C GLN A 16 -6.93 -11.98 11.86
N ASP A 17 -5.74 -11.38 11.91
CA ASP A 17 -4.69 -11.68 12.88
C ASP A 17 -3.86 -10.43 13.18
N ILE A 18 -3.15 -10.45 14.30
CA ILE A 18 -2.26 -9.39 14.76
C ILE A 18 -0.96 -10.04 15.24
N TYR A 19 0.18 -9.52 14.79
CA TYR A 19 1.50 -10.01 15.21
C TYR A 19 2.43 -8.83 15.55
N PRO A 20 3.45 -9.04 16.41
CA PRO A 20 4.52 -8.07 16.57
C PRO A 20 5.33 -7.93 15.27
N LEU A 21 6.01 -6.80 15.11
CA LEU A 21 6.98 -6.62 14.03
C LEU A 21 8.27 -7.42 14.33
N ALA A 22 8.90 -7.93 13.28
CA ALA A 22 10.28 -8.42 13.36
C ALA A 22 11.26 -7.23 13.42
N PRO A 23 12.48 -7.41 13.96
CA PRO A 23 13.45 -6.30 14.13
C PRO A 23 13.74 -5.51 12.85
N LEU A 24 13.78 -6.18 11.69
CA LEU A 24 13.97 -5.49 10.40
C LEU A 24 12.75 -4.60 10.05
N GLN A 25 11.54 -5.08 10.30
CA GLN A 25 10.32 -4.32 10.04
C GLN A 25 10.23 -3.10 10.96
N GLU A 26 10.66 -3.21 12.22
CA GLU A 26 10.75 -2.07 13.14
C GLU A 26 11.73 -1.01 12.61
N GLY A 27 12.88 -1.43 12.09
CA GLY A 27 13.83 -0.53 11.45
C GLY A 27 13.24 0.19 10.23
N ILE A 28 12.54 -0.54 9.36
CA ILE A 28 11.83 0.04 8.20
C ILE A 28 10.77 1.04 8.65
N LEU A 29 9.96 0.69 9.65
CA LEU A 29 8.94 1.59 10.22
C LEU A 29 9.59 2.84 10.81
N PHE A 30 10.69 2.70 11.55
CA PHE A 30 11.42 3.83 12.11
C PHE A 30 11.90 4.80 11.02
N HIS A 31 12.47 4.29 9.92
CA HIS A 31 12.88 5.11 8.78
C HIS A 31 11.69 5.79 8.10
N HIS A 32 10.56 5.11 7.97
CA HIS A 32 9.32 5.71 7.49
C HIS A 32 8.87 6.87 8.41
N LEU A 33 8.93 6.69 9.73
CA LEU A 33 8.49 7.69 10.72
C LEU A 33 9.43 8.89 10.85
N LEU A 34 10.74 8.72 10.65
CA LEU A 34 11.71 9.82 10.65
C LEU A 34 11.39 10.91 9.61
N GLY A 35 10.67 10.55 8.55
CA GLY A 35 10.19 11.48 7.54
C GLY A 35 11.22 11.84 6.46
N GLY A 36 10.76 12.60 5.48
CA GLY A 36 11.46 12.97 4.24
C GLY A 36 10.46 13.27 3.12
N GLU A 37 10.93 13.73 1.95
CA GLU A 37 10.04 13.94 0.78
C GLU A 37 9.45 12.61 0.27
N GLY A 38 10.13 11.48 0.48
CA GLY A 38 9.72 10.16 0.00
C GLY A 38 9.91 9.07 1.05
N ASP A 39 9.80 7.82 0.60
CA ASP A 39 9.99 6.63 1.43
C ASP A 39 11.14 5.77 0.87
N ALA A 40 12.15 5.51 1.71
CA ALA A 40 13.37 4.79 1.31
C ALA A 40 13.10 3.34 0.92
N TYR A 41 11.99 2.76 1.37
CA TYR A 41 11.64 1.36 1.15
C TYR A 41 10.45 1.19 0.19
N LEU A 42 9.94 2.29 -0.40
CA LEU A 42 8.88 2.20 -1.40
C LEU A 42 9.45 1.75 -2.74
N LEU A 43 8.96 0.61 -3.22
CA LEU A 43 9.21 0.11 -4.56
C LEU A 43 8.19 0.70 -5.53
N TYR A 44 8.62 0.97 -6.75
CA TYR A 44 7.79 1.53 -7.81
C TYR A 44 8.06 0.78 -9.11
N ASP A 45 6.99 0.34 -9.76
CA ASP A 45 7.01 -0.33 -11.07
C ASP A 45 5.99 0.35 -12.00
N LEU A 46 6.41 0.61 -13.25
CA LEU A 46 5.53 1.11 -14.30
C LEU A 46 5.22 -0.02 -15.29
N LEU A 47 3.94 -0.34 -15.45
CA LEU A 47 3.47 -1.40 -16.33
C LEU A 47 2.64 -0.81 -17.48
N ALA A 48 2.94 -1.23 -18.71
CA ALA A 48 2.17 -0.86 -19.89
C ALA A 48 1.28 -2.03 -20.34
N PHE A 49 0.05 -1.70 -20.72
CA PHE A 49 -0.92 -2.63 -21.28
C PHE A 49 -1.35 -2.11 -22.66
N ASP A 50 -1.48 -3.02 -23.63
CA ASP A 50 -1.90 -2.69 -25.00
C ASP A 50 -3.44 -2.64 -25.15
N SER A 51 -4.19 -2.94 -24.09
CA SER A 51 -5.65 -2.98 -24.07
C SER A 51 -6.19 -2.82 -22.64
N SER A 52 -7.40 -2.28 -22.52
CA SER A 52 -8.10 -2.13 -21.25
C SER A 52 -8.51 -3.49 -20.66
N GLU A 53 -8.80 -4.48 -21.50
CA GLU A 53 -9.13 -5.84 -21.09
C GLU A 53 -7.96 -6.51 -20.36
N ARG A 54 -6.72 -6.33 -20.85
CA ARG A 54 -5.53 -6.87 -20.19
C ARG A 54 -5.21 -6.15 -18.89
N LEU A 55 -5.40 -4.83 -18.82
CA LEU A 55 -5.31 -4.08 -17.57
C LEU A 55 -6.31 -4.62 -16.54
N ASN A 56 -7.58 -4.77 -16.92
CA ASN A 56 -8.62 -5.29 -16.03
C ASN A 56 -8.32 -6.74 -15.57
N GLY A 57 -7.83 -7.59 -16.47
CA GLY A 57 -7.41 -8.95 -16.13
C GLY A 57 -6.22 -8.99 -15.16
N PHE A 58 -5.26 -8.08 -15.33
CA PHE A 58 -4.14 -7.92 -14.40
C PHE A 58 -4.62 -7.46 -13.02
N LEU A 59 -5.47 -6.42 -12.95
CA LEU A 59 -6.02 -5.92 -11.69
C LEU A 59 -6.82 -7.00 -10.94
N ALA A 60 -7.62 -7.80 -11.66
CA ALA A 60 -8.33 -8.93 -11.08
C ALA A 60 -7.39 -10.01 -10.53
N SER A 61 -6.28 -10.28 -11.22
CA SER A 61 -5.27 -11.26 -10.77
C SER A 61 -4.46 -10.72 -9.59
N LEU A 62 -4.16 -9.42 -9.58
CA LEU A 62 -3.50 -8.74 -8.46
C LEU A 62 -4.38 -8.78 -7.21
N GLN A 63 -5.68 -8.52 -7.33
CA GLN A 63 -6.61 -8.64 -6.22
C GLN A 63 -6.63 -10.08 -5.66
N GLN A 64 -6.66 -11.10 -6.53
CA GLN A 64 -6.59 -12.50 -6.09
C GLN A 64 -5.29 -12.81 -5.33
N ALA A 65 -4.15 -12.26 -5.78
CA ALA A 65 -2.89 -12.40 -5.05
C ALA A 65 -2.95 -11.74 -3.67
N VAL A 66 -3.52 -10.53 -3.58
CA VAL A 66 -3.73 -9.83 -2.30
C VAL A 66 -4.63 -10.64 -1.37
N ASP A 67 -5.74 -11.17 -1.87
CA ASP A 67 -6.69 -11.97 -1.08
C ASP A 67 -6.04 -13.27 -0.57
N ARG A 68 -5.15 -13.87 -1.37
CA ARG A 68 -4.49 -15.15 -1.04
C ARG A 68 -3.35 -15.02 -0.03
N HIS A 69 -2.69 -13.87 0.04
CA HIS A 69 -1.44 -13.70 0.79
C HIS A 69 -1.58 -12.69 1.92
N ASP A 70 -1.53 -13.17 3.16
CA ASP A 70 -1.65 -12.37 4.39
C ASP A 70 -0.75 -11.13 4.38
N ILE A 71 0.51 -11.27 3.96
CA ILE A 71 1.46 -10.16 3.91
C ILE A 71 1.01 -9.02 2.98
N LEU A 72 0.31 -9.32 1.88
CA LEU A 72 -0.15 -8.29 0.94
C LEU A 72 -1.38 -7.53 1.46
N ARG A 73 -2.12 -8.13 2.40
CA ARG A 73 -3.27 -7.52 3.08
C ARG A 73 -2.95 -7.12 4.53
N THR A 74 -1.67 -6.88 4.81
CA THR A 74 -1.18 -6.46 6.12
C THR A 74 -0.89 -4.96 6.15
N GLY A 75 -1.41 -4.28 7.18
CA GLY A 75 -1.02 -2.91 7.53
C GLY A 75 -0.19 -2.91 8.81
N VAL A 76 0.49 -1.80 9.10
CA VAL A 76 1.30 -1.61 10.31
C VAL A 76 0.69 -0.51 11.16
N LEU A 77 0.37 -0.81 12.42
CA LEU A 77 -0.21 0.14 13.37
C LEU A 77 0.73 0.35 14.55
N TRP A 78 0.86 1.59 15.01
CA TRP A 78 1.71 1.97 16.15
C TRP A 78 1.09 3.08 17.02
N GLN A 79 0.05 3.77 16.53
CA GLN A 79 -0.58 4.87 17.24
C GLN A 79 -1.43 4.34 18.38
N ASP A 80 -1.22 4.90 19.58
CA ASP A 80 -1.90 4.53 20.82
C ASP A 80 -1.71 3.05 21.20
N LEU A 81 -0.58 2.47 20.82
CA LEU A 81 -0.18 1.09 21.14
C LEU A 81 1.17 1.08 21.88
N PRO A 82 1.40 0.11 22.78
CA PRO A 82 2.67 -0.01 23.49
C PRO A 82 3.84 -0.40 22.58
N GLU A 83 3.55 -1.11 21.49
CA GLU A 83 4.52 -1.55 20.49
C GLU A 83 3.86 -1.55 19.09
N PRO A 84 4.62 -1.37 18.00
CA PRO A 84 4.07 -1.49 16.66
C PRO A 84 3.68 -2.94 16.35
N VAL A 85 2.56 -3.10 15.66
CA VAL A 85 2.04 -4.42 15.27
C VAL A 85 1.67 -4.45 13.79
N GLN A 86 1.80 -5.63 13.20
CA GLN A 86 1.28 -5.92 11.88
C GLN A 86 -0.13 -6.50 12.01
N VAL A 87 -1.08 -5.96 11.25
CA VAL A 87 -2.49 -6.31 11.32
C VAL A 87 -2.94 -6.83 9.97
N VAL A 88 -3.30 -8.12 9.92
CA VAL A 88 -3.76 -8.80 8.70
C VAL A 88 -5.24 -8.52 8.51
N TRP A 89 -5.62 -7.91 7.39
CA TRP A 89 -7.02 -7.62 7.06
C TRP A 89 -7.66 -8.80 6.34
N ARG A 90 -8.91 -9.18 6.67
CA ARG A 90 -9.66 -10.20 5.92
C ARG A 90 -9.97 -9.74 4.50
N ARG A 91 -10.26 -8.46 4.31
CA ARG A 91 -10.51 -7.83 3.01
C ARG A 91 -9.71 -6.55 2.89
N ALA A 92 -8.87 -6.49 1.87
CA ALA A 92 -8.03 -5.35 1.54
C ALA A 92 -8.11 -5.12 0.02
N PRO A 93 -9.12 -4.36 -0.46
CA PRO A 93 -9.26 -4.10 -1.88
C PRO A 93 -8.09 -3.27 -2.41
N VAL A 94 -7.52 -3.68 -3.54
CA VAL A 94 -6.52 -2.92 -4.28
C VAL A 94 -7.12 -1.58 -4.68
N GLN A 95 -6.44 -0.50 -4.33
CA GLN A 95 -6.85 0.86 -4.66
C GLN A 95 -6.33 1.19 -6.07
N VAL A 96 -7.23 1.65 -6.95
CA VAL A 96 -6.92 2.04 -8.32
C VAL A 96 -7.34 3.49 -8.53
N GLU A 97 -6.40 4.35 -8.90
CA GLU A 97 -6.59 5.76 -9.23
C GLU A 97 -6.55 5.95 -10.75
N THR A 98 -7.59 6.56 -11.33
CA THR A 98 -7.54 7.00 -12.73
C THR A 98 -7.04 8.43 -12.79
N VAL A 99 -5.91 8.64 -13.46
CA VAL A 99 -5.32 9.97 -13.65
C VAL A 99 -5.53 10.47 -15.09
N ALA A 100 -5.92 11.74 -15.21
CA ALA A 100 -5.91 12.44 -16.49
C ALA A 100 -4.49 12.94 -16.76
N LEU A 101 -3.94 12.59 -17.92
CA LEU A 101 -2.62 13.01 -18.38
C LEU A 101 -2.77 13.70 -19.74
N ASP A 102 -2.00 14.76 -19.98
CA ASP A 102 -2.04 15.51 -21.23
C ASP A 102 -0.79 15.18 -22.07
N PRO A 103 -0.90 14.57 -23.26
CA PRO A 103 0.24 14.34 -24.14
C PRO A 103 1.03 15.61 -24.49
N ALA A 104 0.43 16.80 -24.37
CA ALA A 104 1.11 18.08 -24.56
C ALA A 104 2.17 18.36 -23.49
N ASP A 105 2.02 17.82 -22.28
CA ASP A 105 2.94 17.98 -21.15
C ASP A 105 4.13 17.00 -21.20
N GLY A 106 4.23 16.18 -22.25
CA GLY A 106 5.32 15.24 -22.50
C GLY A 106 4.89 13.76 -22.48
N PRO A 107 5.84 12.82 -22.51
CA PRO A 107 5.53 11.39 -22.53
C PRO A 107 4.73 10.95 -21.29
N LEU A 108 3.59 10.28 -21.49
CA LEU A 108 2.68 9.89 -20.41
C LEU A 108 3.37 9.07 -19.30
N ALA A 109 4.30 8.17 -19.69
CA ALA A 109 5.10 7.39 -18.76
C ALA A 109 5.94 8.28 -17.81
N GLN A 110 6.55 9.33 -18.34
CA GLN A 110 7.34 10.28 -17.53
C GLN A 110 6.46 11.11 -16.60
N GLN A 111 5.23 11.45 -17.03
CA GLN A 111 4.27 12.14 -16.18
C GLN A 111 3.85 11.25 -14.99
N LEU A 112 3.58 9.95 -15.23
CA LEU A 112 3.30 8.98 -14.18
C LEU A 112 4.49 8.79 -13.23
N GLU A 113 5.68 8.59 -13.78
CA GLU A 113 6.90 8.46 -12.98
C GLU A 113 7.14 9.69 -12.10
N ALA A 114 7.00 10.89 -12.64
CA ALA A 114 7.17 12.13 -11.88
C ALA A 114 6.14 12.26 -10.74
N ARG A 115 4.89 11.83 -10.97
CA ARG A 115 3.80 11.90 -10.00
C ARG A 115 3.97 10.90 -8.85
N TYR A 116 4.40 9.67 -9.15
CA TYR A 116 4.48 8.58 -8.19
C TYR A 116 5.91 8.19 -7.79
N HIS A 117 6.90 9.03 -8.14
CA HIS A 117 8.30 8.73 -7.86
C HIS A 117 8.53 8.48 -6.35
N PRO A 118 9.16 7.37 -5.94
CA PRO A 118 9.27 6.98 -4.53
C PRO A 118 10.07 7.96 -3.66
N ARG A 119 10.91 8.81 -4.28
CA ARG A 119 11.59 9.93 -3.60
C ARG A 119 10.69 11.09 -3.19
N ARG A 120 9.47 11.17 -3.73
CA ARG A 120 8.50 12.26 -3.52
C ARG A 120 7.11 11.75 -3.16
N HIS A 121 6.92 10.44 -3.18
CA HIS A 121 5.67 9.77 -2.92
C HIS A 121 5.81 8.89 -1.68
N ARG A 122 4.74 8.83 -0.89
CA ARG A 122 4.64 8.02 0.31
C ARG A 122 3.27 7.37 0.35
N ILE A 123 3.21 6.16 0.87
CA ILE A 123 1.95 5.47 1.14
C ILE A 123 1.71 5.43 2.65
N ASP A 124 0.44 5.46 3.05
CA ASP A 124 0.09 5.24 4.46
C ASP A 124 0.21 3.76 4.80
N VAL A 125 1.29 3.39 5.50
CA VAL A 125 1.56 2.00 5.87
C VAL A 125 0.55 1.41 6.86
N ARG A 126 -0.36 2.23 7.40
CA ARG A 126 -1.50 1.77 8.21
C ARG A 126 -2.60 1.14 7.37
N GLN A 127 -2.63 1.40 6.06
CA GLN A 127 -3.73 1.00 5.18
C GLN A 127 -3.32 -0.08 4.19
N ALA A 128 -3.74 -1.32 4.46
CA ALA A 128 -3.57 -2.44 3.54
C ALA A 128 -4.51 -2.36 2.32
N PRO A 129 -4.13 -2.90 1.15
CA PRO A 129 -2.80 -3.41 0.85
C PRO A 129 -1.78 -2.28 0.76
N LEU A 130 -0.49 -2.55 1.00
CA LEU A 130 0.59 -1.56 0.82
C LEU A 130 0.97 -1.40 -0.66
N LEU A 131 -0.05 -1.21 -1.51
CA LEU A 131 0.01 -1.10 -2.96
C LEU A 131 -0.89 0.04 -3.39
N ARG A 132 -0.40 0.92 -4.28
CA ARG A 132 -1.14 2.05 -4.85
C ARG A 132 -0.79 2.16 -6.34
N GLY A 133 -1.77 2.52 -7.15
CA GLY A 133 -1.64 2.73 -8.60
C GLY A 133 -2.97 3.12 -9.21
#